data_AF-A0A850G7N9-F1
#
_entry.id   AF-A0A850G7N9-F1
#
_cell.length_a   1.000
_cell.length_b   1.000
_cell.length_c   1.000
_cell.angle_alpha   90.00
_cell.angle_beta   90.00
_cell.angle_gamma   90.00
#
_symmetry.space_group_name_H-M   'P 1'
#
loop_
_entity.id
_entity.type
_entity.pdbx_description
1 polymer ?
#
loop_
_entity_poly.entity_id
_entity_poly.type
_entity_poly.pdbx_seq_one_letter_code
_entity_poly.pdbx_strand_id
1 'polypeptide(L)'
;MASGSGSRILAVALFVGAAVISFQAWQNGKITPEVQAAAKQHACDLDSSCIVLDDDPRIGEANAFQHRYELRTTHGVMTVTCKRSLIFFGPWQCRPQAGSMISDPF
;
A
#
# COMPACT_ATOMS: atom_id res chain seq x y z
N MET A 1 -16.45 23.40 -38.53
CA MET A 1 -17.24 22.31 -37.90
C MET A 1 -16.27 21.21 -37.50
N ALA A 2 -15.86 21.18 -36.23
CA ALA A 2 -14.96 20.14 -35.73
C ALA A 2 -15.70 18.79 -35.73
N SER A 3 -15.10 17.80 -36.40
CA SER A 3 -15.66 16.48 -36.68
C SER A 3 -16.25 15.80 -35.44
N GLY A 4 -17.57 15.57 -35.45
CA GLY A 4 -18.34 15.00 -34.34
C GLY A 4 -17.97 13.56 -33.95
N SER A 5 -17.16 12.86 -34.75
CA SER A 5 -16.65 11.52 -34.42
C SER A 5 -15.47 11.55 -33.46
N GLY A 6 -14.56 12.53 -33.57
CA GLY A 6 -13.37 12.61 -32.71
C GLY A 6 -13.70 12.99 -31.26
N SER A 7 -14.68 13.87 -31.06
CA SER A 7 -15.15 14.29 -29.73
C SER A 7 -15.81 13.14 -28.95
N ARG A 8 -16.60 12.29 -29.63
CA ARG A 8 -17.24 11.12 -29.02
C ARG A 8 -16.23 10.05 -28.61
N ILE A 9 -15.22 9.80 -29.44
CA ILE A 9 -14.15 8.85 -29.12
C ILE A 9 -13.36 9.31 -27.90
N LEU A 10 -13.01 10.60 -27.84
CA LEU A 10 -12.31 11.18 -26.69
C LEU A 10 -13.15 11.07 -25.41
N ALA A 11 -14.45 11.38 -25.48
CA ALA A 11 -15.35 11.29 -24.34
C ALA A 11 -15.48 9.84 -23.83
N VAL A 12 -15.62 8.87 -24.73
CA VAL A 12 -15.66 7.45 -24.36
C VAL A 12 -14.33 6.99 -23.75
N ALA A 13 -13.20 7.37 -24.35
CA ALA A 13 -11.88 7.03 -23.83
C ALA A 13 -11.64 7.60 -22.43
N LEU A 14 -12.04 8.85 -22.19
CA LEU A 14 -11.98 9.48 -20.86
C LEU A 14 -12.85 8.74 -19.84
N PHE A 15 -14.08 8.37 -20.23
CA PHE A 15 -14.99 7.67 -19.33
C PHE A 15 -14.45 6.28 -18.95
N VAL A 16 -13.93 5.53 -19.92
CA VAL A 16 -13.29 4.23 -19.69
C VAL A 16 -12.05 4.39 -18.80
N GLY A 17 -11.20 5.38 -19.09
CA GLY A 17 -10.02 5.67 -18.27
C GLY A 17 -10.37 6.00 -16.82
N ALA A 18 -11.38 6.84 -16.59
CA ALA A 18 -11.85 7.18 -15.25
C ALA A 18 -12.43 5.95 -14.52
N ALA A 19 -13.19 5.10 -15.21
CA ALA A 19 -13.72 3.86 -14.64
C ALA A 19 -12.60 2.90 -14.20
N VAL A 20 -11.55 2.74 -15.03
CA VAL A 20 -10.38 1.90 -14.72
C VAL A 20 -9.63 2.44 -13.50
N ILE A 21 -9.34 3.74 -13.45
CA ILE A 21 -8.63 4.35 -12.30
C ILE A 21 -9.46 4.19 -11.02
N SER A 22 -10.76 4.44 -11.09
CA SER A 22 -11.66 4.29 -9.94
C SER A 22 -11.71 2.86 -9.42
N PHE A 23 -11.79 1.87 -10.32
CA PHE A 23 -11.77 0.46 -9.96
C PHE A 23 -10.44 0.06 -9.31
N GLN A 24 -9.32 0.51 -9.86
CA GLN A 24 -7.99 0.24 -9.30
C GLN A 24 -7.79 0.89 -7.95
N ALA A 25 -8.25 2.13 -7.77
CA ALA A 25 -8.22 2.81 -6.48
C ALA A 25 -9.01 2.04 -5.41
N TRP A 26 -10.20 1.55 -5.77
CA TRP A 26 -11.03 0.75 -4.88
C TRP A 26 -10.40 -0.60 -4.53
N GLN A 27 -9.83 -1.31 -5.51
CA GLN A 27 -9.13 -2.57 -5.25
C GLN A 27 -7.88 -2.37 -4.41
N ASN A 28 -7.08 -1.34 -4.71
CA ASN A 28 -5.86 -1.06 -3.97
C ASN A 28 -6.13 -0.64 -2.53
N GLY A 29 -7.25 0.01 -2.23
CA GLY A 29 -7.61 0.35 -0.84
C GLY A 29 -8.03 -0.84 0.02
N LYS A 30 -8.17 -2.04 -0.55
CA LYS A 30 -8.47 -3.24 0.23
C LYS A 30 -7.21 -3.82 0.83
N ILE A 31 -7.33 -4.23 2.08
CA ILE A 31 -6.26 -4.94 2.78
C ILE A 31 -6.30 -6.39 2.34
N THR A 32 -5.24 -6.82 1.65
CA THR A 32 -5.12 -8.19 1.18
C THR A 32 -4.03 -8.94 1.97
N PRO A 33 -4.19 -10.27 2.15
CA PRO A 33 -3.18 -11.09 2.84
C PRO A 33 -1.81 -11.05 2.15
N GLU A 34 -1.78 -10.85 0.83
CA GLU A 34 -0.54 -10.74 0.05
C GLU A 34 0.32 -9.55 0.50
N VAL A 35 -0.30 -8.37 0.67
CA VAL A 35 0.43 -7.16 1.08
C VAL A 35 0.84 -7.26 2.54
N GLN A 36 0.01 -7.89 3.39
CA GLN A 36 0.38 -8.17 4.77
C GLN A 36 1.58 -9.12 4.86
N ALA A 37 1.60 -10.20 4.08
CA ALA A 37 2.72 -11.13 4.03
C ALA A 37 4.01 -10.44 3.55
N ALA A 38 3.91 -9.59 2.52
CA ALA A 38 5.04 -8.77 2.07
C ALA A 38 5.52 -7.80 3.16
N ALA A 39 4.62 -7.13 3.87
CA ALA A 39 4.98 -6.25 4.98
C ALA A 39 5.75 -7.02 6.07
N LYS A 40 5.32 -8.25 6.39
CA LYS A 40 5.95 -9.14 7.37
C LYS A 40 7.38 -9.51 6.97
N GLN A 41 7.59 -9.87 5.70
CA GLN A 41 8.90 -10.22 5.16
C GLN A 41 9.89 -9.05 5.28
N HIS A 42 9.42 -7.83 5.01
CA HIS A 42 10.24 -6.63 5.01
C HIS A 42 10.40 -5.96 6.39
N ALA A 43 9.73 -6.46 7.43
CA ALA A 43 9.75 -5.86 8.76
C ALA A 43 11.14 -5.89 9.42
N CYS A 44 11.90 -6.95 9.14
CA CYS A 44 13.20 -7.21 9.72
C CYS A 44 14.37 -6.98 8.74
N ASP A 45 14.12 -6.36 7.58
CA ASP A 45 15.17 -6.04 6.60
C ASP A 45 16.26 -5.11 7.15
N LEU A 46 15.96 -4.35 8.22
CA LEU A 46 16.91 -3.43 8.85
C LEU A 46 17.90 -4.13 9.80
N ASP A 47 17.53 -5.28 10.37
CA ASP A 47 18.34 -5.98 11.37
C ASP A 47 18.11 -7.50 11.30
N SER A 48 19.17 -8.26 11.02
CA SER A 48 19.12 -9.73 10.93
C SER A 48 18.76 -10.45 12.24
N SER A 49 18.82 -9.77 13.39
CA SER A 49 18.40 -10.30 14.70
C SER A 49 16.92 -10.06 15.01
N CYS A 50 16.21 -9.32 14.15
CA CYS A 50 14.78 -9.06 14.29
C CYS A 50 13.96 -10.30 13.94
N ILE A 51 12.97 -10.61 14.77
CA ILE A 51 11.96 -11.63 14.51
C ILE A 51 10.57 -10.98 14.68
N VAL A 52 9.69 -11.17 13.70
CA VAL A 52 8.29 -10.75 13.80
C VAL A 52 7.54 -11.73 14.72
N LEU A 53 6.89 -11.21 15.75
CA LEU A 53 6.20 -11.99 16.76
C LEU A 53 4.69 -12.11 16.49
N ASP A 54 4.11 -11.11 15.83
CA ASP A 54 2.67 -11.08 15.57
C ASP A 54 2.31 -11.84 14.30
N ASP A 55 1.21 -12.59 14.35
CA ASP A 55 0.69 -13.24 13.15
C ASP A 55 -0.05 -12.30 12.21
N ASP A 56 -0.77 -11.34 12.78
CA ASP A 56 -1.59 -10.36 12.08
C ASP A 56 -1.10 -8.92 12.39
N PRO A 57 -0.60 -8.17 11.40
CA PRO A 57 -0.15 -6.81 11.61
C PRO A 57 -1.30 -5.88 11.97
N ARG A 58 -1.07 -4.96 12.90
CA ARG A 58 -2.00 -3.85 13.11
C ARG A 58 -1.98 -2.94 11.89
N ILE A 59 -3.15 -2.54 11.45
CA ILE A 59 -3.30 -1.67 10.29
C ILE A 59 -3.32 -0.22 10.80
N GLY A 60 -2.27 0.53 10.48
CA GLY A 60 -2.22 1.95 10.80
C GLY A 60 -2.95 2.80 9.77
N GLU A 61 -2.75 2.51 8.47
CA GLU A 61 -3.39 3.23 7.37
C GLU A 61 -3.52 2.30 6.15
N ALA A 62 -4.63 2.37 5.42
CA ALA A 62 -4.78 1.69 4.14
C ALA A 62 -5.52 2.60 3.16
N ASN A 63 -4.83 2.98 2.08
CA ASN A 63 -5.41 3.77 1.00
C ASN A 63 -4.94 3.23 -0.37
N ALA A 64 -5.47 3.80 -1.46
CA ALA A 64 -5.22 3.32 -2.82
C ALA A 64 -3.74 3.32 -3.26
N PHE A 65 -2.86 4.02 -2.54
CA PHE A 65 -1.46 4.23 -2.89
C PHE A 65 -0.49 3.64 -1.88
N GLN A 66 -0.89 3.62 -0.60
CA GLN A 66 -0.05 3.20 0.51
C GLN A 66 -0.85 2.44 1.57
N HIS A 67 -0.24 1.37 2.08
CA HIS A 67 -0.66 0.67 3.29
C HIS A 67 0.45 0.77 4.32
N ARG A 68 0.07 1.07 5.56
CA ARG A 68 0.96 1.13 6.72
C ARG A 68 0.57 0.03 7.70
N TYR A 69 1.54 -0.83 8.00
CA TYR A 69 1.41 -1.93 8.92
C TYR A 69 2.32 -1.73 10.11
N GLU A 70 1.83 -2.04 11.30
CA GLU A 70 2.56 -2.03 12.55
C GLU A 70 2.68 -3.47 13.03
N LEU A 71 3.92 -3.92 13.18
CA LEU A 71 4.28 -5.30 13.48
C LEU A 71 5.05 -5.33 14.79
N ARG A 72 4.65 -6.15 15.75
CA ARG A 72 5.47 -6.39 16.93
C ARG A 72 6.63 -7.32 16.58
N THR A 73 7.82 -6.89 16.93
CA THR A 73 9.07 -7.63 16.74
C THR A 73 9.79 -7.78 18.08
N THR A 74 10.86 -8.57 18.10
CA THR A 74 11.78 -8.68 19.25
C THR A 74 12.40 -7.35 19.68
N HIS A 75 12.46 -6.37 18.77
CA HIS A 75 13.02 -5.03 19.03
C HIS A 75 11.96 -3.97 19.32
N GLY A 76 10.70 -4.38 19.48
CA GLY A 76 9.56 -3.47 19.66
C GLY A 76 8.68 -3.39 18.43
N VAL A 77 7.86 -2.34 18.34
CA VAL A 77 6.93 -2.15 17.23
C VAL A 77 7.69 -1.56 16.03
N MET A 78 7.64 -2.26 14.90
CA MET A 78 8.18 -1.82 13.62
C MET A 78 7.06 -1.42 12.68
N THR A 79 7.23 -0.30 11.98
CA THR A 79 6.27 0.20 11.00
C THR A 79 6.76 -0.11 9.60
N VAL A 80 5.98 -0.84 8.83
CA VAL A 80 6.27 -1.15 7.43
C VAL A 80 5.28 -0.42 6.55
N THR A 81 5.81 0.38 5.62
CA THR A 81 4.98 1.08 4.64
C THR A 81 5.14 0.41 3.29
N CYS A 82 4.03 -0.11 2.76
CA CYS A 82 3.92 -0.66 1.42
C CYS A 82 3.29 0.38 0.50
N LYS A 83 3.99 0.76 -0.57
CA LYS A 83 3.48 1.70 -1.59
C LYS A 83 3.39 1.03 -2.96
N ARG A 84 2.42 1.42 -3.78
CA ARG A 84 2.39 0.99 -5.19
C ARG A 84 3.54 1.66 -5.94
N SER A 85 4.27 0.87 -6.73
CA SER A 85 5.39 1.36 -7.55
C SER A 85 4.95 2.32 -8.67
N LEU A 86 3.75 2.14 -9.22
CA LEU A 86 3.10 3.08 -10.13
C LEU A 86 1.77 3.52 -9.49
N ILE A 87 1.36 4.77 -9.69
CA ILE A 87 0.31 5.46 -8.91
C ILE A 87 -1.05 4.72 -8.82
N PHE A 88 -1.34 3.66 -9.59
CA PHE A 88 -2.44 2.72 -9.32
C PHE A 88 -2.15 1.26 -9.73
N PHE A 89 -0.93 1.01 -10.18
CA PHE A 89 -0.55 -0.20 -10.91
C PHE A 89 0.85 -0.68 -10.47
N GLY A 90 1.24 -1.89 -10.86
CA GLY A 90 2.54 -2.45 -10.53
C GLY A 90 2.65 -3.04 -9.12
N PRO A 91 3.77 -3.71 -8.78
CA PRO A 91 3.93 -4.39 -7.51
C PRO A 91 3.92 -3.42 -6.33
N TRP A 92 3.51 -3.93 -5.17
CA TRP A 92 3.73 -3.26 -3.89
C TRP A 92 5.20 -3.31 -3.53
N GLN A 93 5.76 -2.16 -3.16
CA GLN A 93 7.09 -2.06 -2.60
C GLN A 93 6.96 -1.72 -1.13
N CYS A 94 7.33 -2.65 -0.27
CA CYS A 94 7.33 -2.47 1.17
C CYS A 94 8.71 -2.03 1.63
N ARG A 95 8.75 -1.02 2.50
CA ARG A 95 9.95 -0.56 3.15
C ARG A 95 9.68 -0.46 4.65
N PRO A 96 10.55 -1.05 5.49
CA PRO A 96 10.51 -0.75 6.92
C PRO A 96 10.88 0.71 7.11
N GLN A 97 10.09 1.42 7.91
CA GLN A 97 10.53 2.66 8.53
C GLN A 97 11.10 2.26 9.89
N ALA A 98 12.36 2.62 10.13
CA ALA A 98 12.89 2.65 11.48
C ALA A 98 11.94 3.53 12.29
N GLY A 99 11.16 2.92 13.18
CA GLY A 99 9.98 3.56 13.74
C GLY A 99 10.31 4.93 14.32
N SER A 100 9.42 5.90 14.13
CA SER A 100 9.20 6.85 15.21
C SER A 100 8.86 5.98 16.42
N MET A 101 9.75 5.95 17.42
CA MET A 101 9.42 5.40 18.72
C MET A 101 8.09 6.04 19.12
N ILE A 102 6.98 5.31 19.10
CA ILE A 102 5.90 5.63 20.02
C ILE A 102 6.43 5.11 21.37
N SER A 103 7.40 5.86 21.91
CA SER A 103 7.62 5.95 23.33
C SER A 103 6.46 6.78 23.86
N ASP A 104 5.29 6.18 24.03
CA ASP A 104 4.32 6.72 24.97
C ASP A 104 3.96 5.62 25.97
N PRO A 105 4.30 5.83 27.25
CA PRO A 105 3.98 4.92 28.33
C PRO A 105 2.53 5.19 28.77
N PHE A 106 1.66 4.21 28.61
CA PHE A 106 0.47 4.09 29.44
C PHE A 106 0.25 2.62 29.79
#